data_AF-H2ZE47-F1
#
_entry.id   AF-H2ZE47-F1
#
_cell.length_a   1.000
_cell.length_b   1.000
_cell.length_c   1.000
_cell.angle_alpha   90.00
_cell.angle_beta   90.00
_cell.angle_gamma   90.00
#
_symmetry.space_group_name_H-M   'P 1'
#
loop_
_entity.id
_entity.type
_entity.pdbx_description
1 polymer ?
#
loop_
_entity_poly.entity_id
_entity_poly.type
_entity_poly.pdbx_seq_one_letter_code
_entity_poly.pdbx_strand_id
1 'polypeptide(L)'
;MYVYDHQQPRHYTLPNFTPGAVDIRSSLKVLCDTMRRQIISRAFYGWLAHCRHLTTVRTHLSGMVHPDLMLPDEPTDATMGVNQTTWAELMQDGKLKSRSELMRLTYFGGVAHQLRHVVWAFLLGHYPPDSDVADRAAIDTRTKHQYEL
;
A
#
# COMPACT_ATOMS: atom_id res chain seq x y z
N MET A 1 -18.25 69.42 38.81
CA MET A 1 -17.60 70.73 39.01
C MET A 1 -16.27 70.68 38.30
N TYR A 2 -16.17 71.41 37.19
CA TYR A 2 -14.99 71.44 36.33
C TYR A 2 -13.84 72.16 37.06
N VAL A 3 -12.66 71.56 37.03
CA VAL A 3 -11.40 72.29 37.21
C VAL A 3 -10.54 71.91 36.00
N TYR A 4 -10.55 72.79 34.99
CA TYR A 4 -9.57 72.76 33.91
C TYR A 4 -8.28 73.34 34.47
N ASP A 5 -7.23 72.52 34.56
CA ASP A 5 -5.88 73.02 34.79
C ASP A 5 -5.22 73.31 33.42
N HIS A 6 -4.78 74.54 33.24
CA HIS A 6 -4.10 75.04 32.06
C HIS A 6 -2.60 74.76 32.20
N GLN A 7 -2.14 73.60 31.72
CA GLN A 7 -0.73 73.38 31.45
C GLN A 7 -0.46 73.31 29.93
N GLN A 8 0.45 74.19 29.52
CA GLN A 8 0.91 74.47 28.16
C GLN A 8 1.38 73.20 27.41
N PRO A 9 1.26 73.14 26.07
CA PRO A 9 1.65 71.98 25.29
C PRO A 9 3.17 71.78 25.36
N ARG A 10 3.61 70.64 25.92
CA ARG A 10 4.98 70.15 25.79
C ARG A 10 5.24 69.94 24.30
N HIS A 11 6.13 70.74 23.72
CA HIS A 11 6.71 70.48 22.42
C HIS A 11 7.41 69.12 22.48
N TYR A 12 6.74 68.07 22.01
CA TYR A 12 7.39 66.81 21.68
C TYR A 12 8.10 67.05 20.36
N THR A 13 9.40 67.34 20.42
CA THR A 13 10.29 67.18 19.27
C THR A 13 10.26 65.70 18.89
N LEU A 14 9.52 65.39 17.83
CA LEU A 14 9.65 64.10 17.15
C LEU A 14 11.12 63.96 16.73
N PRO A 15 11.81 62.87 17.11
CA PRO A 15 13.11 62.61 16.52
C PRO A 15 12.87 62.49 15.01
N ASN A 16 13.60 63.32 14.25
CA ASN A 16 13.62 63.30 12.80
C ASN A 16 13.71 61.85 12.31
N PHE A 17 12.61 61.34 11.75
CA PHE A 17 12.62 60.08 11.02
C PHE A 17 13.40 60.33 9.74
N THR A 18 14.72 60.13 9.81
CA THR A 18 15.52 59.94 8.62
C THR A 18 15.07 58.61 8.02
N PRO A 19 14.61 58.57 6.75
CA PRO A 19 14.41 57.31 6.06
C PRO A 19 15.81 56.77 5.74
N GLY A 20 16.44 56.18 6.76
CA GLY A 20 17.67 55.43 6.61
C GLY A 20 17.37 54.26 5.70
N ALA A 21 18.03 54.25 4.55
CA ALA A 21 17.96 53.19 3.55
C ALA A 21 17.93 51.83 4.25
N VAL A 22 16.77 51.15 4.17
CA VAL A 22 16.67 49.73 4.48
C VAL A 22 17.84 49.09 3.77
N ASP A 23 18.76 48.45 4.50
CA ASP A 23 19.93 47.82 3.89
C ASP A 23 19.41 46.74 2.93
N ILE A 24 19.36 47.09 1.66
CA ILE A 24 18.78 46.30 0.57
C ILE A 24 19.48 44.93 0.53
N ARG A 25 20.77 44.88 0.91
CA ARG A 25 21.54 43.63 0.96
C ARG A 25 21.04 42.70 2.07
N SER A 26 20.75 43.24 3.26
CA SER A 26 20.16 42.47 4.36
C SER A 26 18.76 41.95 4.00
N SER A 27 17.94 42.78 3.36
CA SER A 27 16.57 42.41 2.96
C SER A 27 16.54 41.37 1.84
N LEU A 28 17.43 41.50 0.85
CA LEU A 28 17.59 40.53 -0.22
C LEU A 28 18.09 39.17 0.32
N LYS A 29 19.02 39.19 1.28
CA LYS A 29 19.51 37.98 1.94
C LYS A 29 18.38 37.22 2.65
N VAL A 30 17.53 37.94 3.40
CA VAL A 30 16.36 37.35 4.08
C VAL A 30 15.39 36.74 3.06
N LEU A 31 15.15 37.41 1.93
CA LEU A 31 14.31 36.88 0.86
C LEU A 31 14.90 35.59 0.27
N CYS A 32 16.19 35.59 -0.08
CA CYS A 32 16.88 34.41 -0.62
C CYS A 32 16.86 33.24 0.37
N ASP A 33 17.11 33.49 1.66
CA ASP A 33 17.06 32.46 2.70
C ASP A 33 15.64 31.90 2.87
N THR A 34 14.63 32.75 2.74
CA THR A 34 13.22 32.34 2.77
C THR A 34 12.87 31.48 1.55
N MET A 35 13.23 31.91 0.35
CA MET A 35 13.00 31.15 -0.89
C MET A 35 13.71 29.79 -0.83
N ARG A 36 14.97 29.76 -0.38
CA ARG A 36 15.72 28.51 -0.18
C ARG A 36 14.98 27.57 0.76
N ARG A 37 14.51 28.05 1.91
CA ARG A 37 13.75 27.24 2.87
C ARG A 37 12.44 26.75 2.27
N GLN A 38 11.73 27.58 1.53
CA GLN A 38 10.47 27.20 0.87
C GLN A 38 10.68 26.11 -0.18
N ILE A 39 11.70 26.26 -1.04
CA ILE A 39 12.02 25.27 -2.07
C ILE A 39 12.39 23.93 -1.42
N ILE A 40 13.29 23.94 -0.43
CA ILE A 40 13.71 22.72 0.28
C ILE A 40 12.52 22.09 1.00
N SER A 41 11.72 22.87 1.73
CA SER A 41 10.55 22.38 2.45
C SER A 41 9.53 21.77 1.49
N ARG A 42 9.28 22.42 0.35
CA ARG A 42 8.33 21.94 -0.66
C ARG A 42 8.75 20.59 -1.25
N ALA A 43 10.03 20.42 -1.52
CA ALA A 43 10.59 19.15 -1.99
C ALA A 43 10.52 18.07 -0.90
N PHE A 44 10.95 18.39 0.32
CA PHE A 44 10.96 17.47 1.45
C PHE A 44 9.56 16.98 1.84
N TYR A 45 8.59 17.89 1.96
CA TYR A 45 7.21 17.50 2.29
C TYR A 45 6.51 16.81 1.12
N GLY A 46 6.86 17.14 -0.13
CA GLY A 46 6.43 16.37 -1.30
C GLY A 46 6.91 14.93 -1.25
N TRP A 47 8.19 14.72 -0.93
CA TRP A 47 8.79 13.40 -0.75
C TRP A 47 8.15 12.62 0.40
N LEU A 48 8.00 13.23 1.59
CA LEU A 48 7.32 12.60 2.72
C LEU A 48 5.89 12.19 2.40
N ALA A 49 5.13 13.04 1.70
CA ALA A 49 3.78 12.71 1.26
C ALA A 49 3.78 11.49 0.33
N HIS A 50 4.73 11.42 -0.61
CA HIS A 50 4.90 10.26 -1.48
C HIS A 50 5.25 8.99 -0.69
N CYS A 51 6.21 9.04 0.24
CA CYS A 51 6.55 7.90 1.09
C CYS A 51 5.34 7.42 1.91
N ARG A 52 4.59 8.34 2.52
CA ARG A 52 3.37 8.01 3.28
C ARG A 52 2.35 7.33 2.37
N HIS A 53 2.14 7.86 1.16
CA HIS A 53 1.25 7.27 0.18
C HIS A 53 1.67 5.84 -0.18
N LEU A 54 2.96 5.62 -0.49
CA LEU A 54 3.47 4.27 -0.79
C LEU A 54 3.32 3.32 0.40
N THR A 55 3.49 3.79 1.64
CA THR A 55 3.24 2.97 2.84
C THR A 55 1.77 2.58 2.94
N THR A 56 0.85 3.54 2.74
CA THR A 56 -0.60 3.26 2.72
C THR A 56 -0.95 2.24 1.61
N VAL A 57 -0.44 2.44 0.40
CA VAL A 57 -0.61 1.50 -0.72
C VAL A 57 -0.10 0.11 -0.34
N ARG A 58 1.12 0.00 0.21
CA ARG A 58 1.68 -1.27 0.66
C ARG A 58 0.78 -1.96 1.69
N THR A 59 0.30 -1.23 2.69
CA THR A 59 -0.60 -1.77 3.73
C THR A 59 -1.92 -2.27 3.14
N HIS A 60 -2.53 -1.53 2.22
CA HIS A 60 -3.76 -1.97 1.56
C HIS A 60 -3.52 -3.20 0.69
N LEU A 61 -2.46 -3.21 -0.11
CA LEU A 61 -2.12 -4.34 -0.97
C LEU A 61 -1.80 -5.59 -0.14
N SER A 62 -1.10 -5.46 1.00
CA SER A 62 -0.83 -6.61 1.88
C SER A 62 -2.11 -7.24 2.44
N GLY A 63 -3.19 -6.46 2.61
CA GLY A 63 -4.49 -7.00 3.02
C GLY A 63 -5.27 -7.68 1.89
N MET A 64 -4.87 -7.50 0.64
CA MET A 64 -5.52 -8.13 -0.52
C MET A 64 -4.95 -9.51 -0.85
N VAL A 65 -3.77 -9.85 -0.30
CA VAL A 65 -3.13 -11.14 -0.54
C VAL A 65 -3.37 -12.05 0.66
N HIS A 66 -3.59 -13.34 0.40
CA HIS A 66 -3.78 -14.32 1.47
C HIS A 66 -2.56 -14.33 2.42
N PRO A 67 -2.72 -14.19 3.75
CA PRO A 67 -1.60 -14.08 4.69
C PRO A 67 -0.58 -15.23 4.57
N ASP A 68 -1.05 -16.44 4.33
CA ASP A 68 -0.20 -17.64 4.16
C ASP A 68 0.73 -17.59 2.93
N LEU A 69 0.50 -16.67 1.99
CA LEU A 69 1.37 -16.49 0.82
C LEU A 69 2.63 -15.68 1.12
N MET A 70 2.67 -15.02 2.28
CA MET A 70 3.73 -14.09 2.67
C MET A 70 4.79 -14.73 3.57
N LEU A 71 4.84 -16.07 3.67
CA LEU A 71 5.90 -16.73 4.43
C LEU A 71 7.27 -16.48 3.76
N PRO A 72 8.19 -15.76 4.41
CA PRO A 72 9.49 -15.39 3.84
C PRO A 72 10.54 -16.50 3.96
N ASP A 73 10.22 -17.61 4.65
CA ASP A 73 11.23 -18.57 5.10
C ASP A 73 11.73 -19.56 4.04
N GLU A 74 11.06 -19.70 2.89
CA GLU A 74 11.63 -20.45 1.77
C GLU A 74 11.29 -19.80 0.43
N PRO A 75 12.20 -18.98 -0.14
CA PRO A 75 12.13 -18.56 -1.53
C PRO A 75 12.51 -19.75 -2.43
N THR A 76 11.70 -20.80 -2.43
CA THR A 76 11.78 -21.85 -3.44
C THR A 76 11.24 -21.27 -4.74
N ASP A 77 11.95 -21.49 -5.85
CA ASP A 77 11.54 -21.00 -7.16
C ASP A 77 10.10 -21.45 -7.47
N ALA A 78 9.20 -20.48 -7.62
CA ALA A 78 7.80 -20.68 -8.01
C ALA A 78 7.48 -20.07 -9.38
N THR A 79 8.50 -19.63 -10.12
CA THR A 79 8.33 -18.95 -11.42
C THR A 79 7.59 -19.84 -12.43
N MET A 80 7.77 -21.16 -12.32
CA MET A 80 7.13 -22.15 -13.22
C MET A 80 5.66 -22.44 -12.89
N GLY A 81 5.16 -21.97 -11.74
CA GLY A 81 3.77 -22.10 -11.31
C GLY A 81 3.25 -23.54 -11.22
N VAL A 82 1.94 -23.68 -11.35
CA VAL A 82 1.25 -24.98 -11.38
C VAL A 82 1.25 -25.52 -12.81
N ASN A 83 2.11 -26.48 -13.07
CA ASN A 83 2.23 -27.22 -14.32
C ASN A 83 2.04 -28.72 -14.06
N GLN A 84 2.13 -29.56 -15.10
CA GLN A 84 1.85 -31.00 -14.96
C GLN A 84 2.74 -31.68 -13.91
N THR A 85 4.01 -31.29 -13.82
CA THR A 85 4.99 -31.87 -12.90
C THR A 85 4.69 -31.42 -11.47
N THR A 86 4.61 -30.09 -11.23
CA THR A 86 4.35 -29.56 -9.88
C THR A 86 2.97 -29.94 -9.37
N TRP A 87 1.98 -30.08 -10.27
CA TRP A 87 0.65 -30.58 -9.92
C TRP A 87 0.67 -32.05 -9.49
N ALA A 88 1.45 -32.90 -10.16
CA ALA A 88 1.61 -34.30 -9.76
C ALA A 88 2.30 -34.43 -8.39
N GLU A 89 3.25 -33.54 -8.08
CA GLU A 89 3.90 -33.50 -6.75
C GLU A 89 2.98 -32.98 -5.65
N LEU A 90 2.10 -32.03 -5.99
CA LEU A 90 1.07 -31.50 -5.08
C LEU A 90 -0.04 -32.50 -4.79
N MET A 91 -0.33 -33.40 -5.73
CA MET A 91 -1.39 -34.41 -5.61
C MET A 91 -0.80 -35.73 -5.15
N GLN A 92 -0.94 -36.03 -3.85
CA GLN A 92 -0.48 -37.30 -3.27
C GLN A 92 -1.69 -38.17 -2.94
N ASP A 93 -1.71 -39.41 -3.46
CA ASP A 93 -2.81 -40.37 -3.29
C ASP A 93 -4.20 -39.81 -3.68
N GLY A 94 -4.22 -38.92 -4.69
CA GLY A 94 -5.44 -38.28 -5.19
C GLY A 94 -5.96 -37.12 -4.32
N LYS A 95 -5.20 -36.71 -3.30
CA LYS A 95 -5.51 -35.61 -2.38
C LYS A 95 -4.48 -34.48 -2.49
N LEU A 96 -4.88 -33.28 -2.13
CA LEU A 96 -3.99 -32.11 -2.16
C LEU A 96 -3.11 -32.11 -0.92
N LYS A 97 -1.79 -32.30 -1.12
CA LYS A 97 -0.80 -32.36 -0.04
C LYS A 97 -0.70 -31.06 0.76
N SER A 98 -0.71 -29.91 0.06
CA SER A 98 -0.57 -28.60 0.70
C SER A 98 -1.34 -27.52 -0.07
N ARG A 99 -2.33 -26.94 0.60
CA ARG A 99 -3.09 -25.80 0.06
C ARG A 99 -2.24 -24.54 -0.01
N SER A 100 -1.38 -24.29 0.97
CA SER A 100 -0.50 -23.12 0.98
C SER A 100 0.49 -23.16 -0.19
N GLU A 101 1.03 -24.34 -0.52
CA GLU A 101 1.94 -24.50 -1.65
C GLU A 101 1.23 -24.31 -2.99
N LEU A 102 0.01 -24.83 -3.13
CA LEU A 102 -0.83 -24.56 -4.30
C LEU A 102 -1.09 -23.06 -4.50
N MET A 103 -1.43 -22.36 -3.42
CA MET A 103 -1.62 -20.90 -3.43
C MET A 103 -0.31 -20.21 -3.86
N ARG A 104 0.83 -20.60 -3.29
CA ARG A 104 2.14 -19.99 -3.55
C ARG A 104 2.53 -20.11 -5.03
N LEU A 105 2.49 -21.33 -5.58
CA LEU A 105 2.79 -21.57 -6.99
C LEU A 105 1.84 -20.81 -7.93
N THR A 106 0.55 -20.79 -7.59
CA THR A 106 -0.45 -20.05 -8.35
C THR A 106 -0.18 -18.54 -8.33
N TYR A 107 0.22 -17.98 -7.18
CA TYR A 107 0.46 -16.56 -7.01
C TYR A 107 1.71 -16.10 -7.78
N PHE A 108 2.82 -16.84 -7.69
CA PHE A 108 4.09 -16.43 -8.30
C PHE A 108 4.27 -16.86 -9.75
N GLY A 109 3.72 -18.00 -10.17
CA GLY A 109 3.91 -18.56 -11.52
C GLY A 109 2.63 -18.88 -12.29
N GLY A 110 1.45 -18.67 -11.69
CA GLY A 110 0.17 -18.94 -12.33
C GLY A 110 -0.15 -20.42 -12.49
N VAL A 111 -1.13 -20.72 -13.35
CA VAL A 111 -1.62 -22.09 -13.63
C VAL A 111 -1.63 -22.35 -15.12
N ALA A 112 -1.01 -23.46 -15.53
CA ALA A 112 -1.01 -23.95 -16.88
C ALA A 112 -2.45 -24.16 -17.38
N HIS A 113 -2.74 -23.77 -18.62
CA HIS A 113 -4.11 -23.67 -19.13
C HIS A 113 -4.90 -24.98 -18.98
N GLN A 114 -4.27 -26.10 -19.29
CA GLN A 114 -4.84 -27.44 -19.21
C GLN A 114 -5.23 -27.85 -17.79
N LEU A 115 -4.64 -27.27 -16.74
CA LEU A 115 -4.94 -27.61 -15.35
C LEU A 115 -5.99 -26.70 -14.70
N ARG A 116 -6.30 -25.54 -15.30
CA ARG A 116 -7.17 -24.53 -14.68
C ARG A 116 -8.53 -25.08 -14.25
N HIS A 117 -9.15 -25.92 -15.07
CA HIS A 117 -10.47 -26.49 -14.78
C HIS A 117 -10.52 -27.29 -13.47
N VAL A 118 -9.43 -28.00 -13.11
CA VAL A 118 -9.34 -28.73 -11.83
C VAL A 118 -8.78 -27.84 -10.73
N VAL A 119 -7.67 -27.16 -11.00
CA VAL A 119 -6.97 -26.35 -10.00
C VAL A 119 -7.89 -25.26 -9.44
N TRP A 120 -8.65 -24.57 -10.29
CA TRP A 120 -9.55 -23.49 -9.84
C TRP A 120 -10.63 -23.99 -8.88
N ALA A 121 -11.13 -25.21 -9.04
CA ALA A 121 -12.09 -25.78 -8.09
C ALA A 121 -11.49 -25.91 -6.68
N PHE A 122 -10.19 -26.22 -6.55
CA PHE A 122 -9.49 -26.16 -5.26
C PHE A 122 -9.24 -24.72 -4.78
N LEU A 123 -8.80 -23.82 -5.67
CA LEU A 123 -8.53 -22.41 -5.29
C LEU A 123 -9.79 -21.73 -4.75
N LEU A 124 -10.94 -21.97 -5.40
CA LEU A 124 -12.24 -21.41 -5.05
C LEU A 124 -12.90 -22.12 -3.86
N GLY A 125 -12.31 -23.21 -3.36
CA GLY A 125 -12.85 -23.98 -2.24
C GLY A 125 -14.05 -24.85 -2.58
N HIS A 126 -14.30 -25.12 -3.87
CA HIS A 126 -15.32 -26.08 -4.31
C HIS A 126 -14.90 -27.52 -3.97
N TYR A 127 -13.61 -27.85 -4.11
CA TYR A 127 -13.05 -29.11 -3.63
C TYR A 127 -12.30 -28.95 -2.31
N PRO A 128 -12.64 -29.76 -1.28
CA PRO A 128 -11.85 -29.88 -0.07
C PRO A 128 -10.45 -30.45 -0.38
N PRO A 129 -9.38 -30.03 0.32
CA PRO A 129 -8.02 -30.57 0.10
C PRO A 129 -7.93 -32.10 0.28
N ASP A 130 -8.67 -32.64 1.25
CA ASP A 130 -8.64 -34.07 1.60
C ASP A 130 -9.58 -34.95 0.75
N SER A 131 -10.30 -34.33 -0.20
CA SER A 131 -11.24 -35.05 -1.07
C SER A 131 -10.50 -35.96 -2.04
N ASP A 132 -11.00 -37.17 -2.22
CA ASP A 132 -10.54 -38.06 -3.28
C ASP A 132 -11.34 -37.86 -4.58
N VAL A 133 -11.09 -38.70 -5.59
CA VAL A 133 -11.78 -38.61 -6.88
C VAL A 133 -13.28 -38.91 -6.75
N ALA A 134 -13.66 -39.86 -5.88
CA ALA A 134 -15.05 -40.25 -5.69
C ALA A 134 -15.83 -39.17 -4.93
N ASP A 135 -15.23 -38.59 -3.90
CA ASP A 135 -15.78 -37.45 -3.15
C ASP A 135 -16.05 -36.27 -4.09
N ARG A 136 -15.10 -35.95 -4.98
CA ARG A 136 -15.25 -34.86 -5.96
C ARG A 136 -16.40 -35.12 -6.93
N ALA A 137 -16.54 -36.35 -7.44
CA ALA A 137 -17.66 -36.71 -8.32
C ALA A 137 -19.03 -36.57 -7.61
N ALA A 138 -19.10 -36.90 -6.32
CA ALA A 138 -20.31 -36.70 -5.52
C ALA A 138 -20.60 -35.21 -5.29
N ILE A 139 -19.57 -34.40 -5.03
CA ILE A 139 -19.68 -32.93 -4.93
C ILE A 139 -20.22 -32.34 -6.24
N ASP A 140 -19.67 -32.74 -7.38
CA ASP A 140 -20.10 -32.28 -8.71
C ASP A 140 -21.56 -32.61 -8.97
N THR A 141 -21.96 -33.86 -8.69
CA THR A 141 -23.33 -34.33 -8.89
C THR A 141 -24.31 -33.54 -8.02
N ARG A 142 -23.98 -33.36 -6.73
CA ARG A 142 -24.81 -32.57 -5.79
C ARG A 142 -24.91 -31.12 -6.22
N THR A 143 -23.79 -30.51 -6.60
CA THR A 143 -23.71 -29.11 -7.03
C THR A 143 -24.56 -28.90 -8.29
N LYS A 144 -24.42 -29.79 -9.29
CA LYS A 144 -25.19 -29.77 -10.52
C LYS A 144 -26.70 -29.85 -10.24
N HIS A 145 -27.13 -30.82 -9.43
CA HIS A 145 -28.53 -30.97 -9.08
C HIS A 145 -29.09 -29.72 -8.36
N GLN A 146 -28.29 -29.03 -7.55
CA GLN A 146 -28.72 -27.81 -6.87
C GLN A 146 -28.92 -26.62 -7.82
N TYR A 147 -28.17 -26.56 -8.93
CA TYR A 147 -28.32 -25.49 -9.93
C TYR A 147 -29.38 -25.78 -11.00
N GLU A 148 -29.74 -27.05 -11.20
CA GLU A 148 -30.75 -27.48 -12.18
C GLU A 148 -32.18 -27.46 -11.60
N LEU A 149 -32.34 -27.29 -10.29
CA LEU A 149 -33.61 -27.04 -9.60
C LEU A 149 -33.98 -25.55 -9.63
#